data_AF-A0A6U6LH94-F1
#
_entry.id   AF-A0A6U6LH94-F1
#
_cell.length_a   1.000
_cell.length_b   1.000
_cell.length_c   1.000
_cell.angle_alpha   90.00
_cell.angle_beta   90.00
_cell.angle_gamma   90.00
#
_symmetry.space_group_name_H-M   'P 1'
#
loop_
_entity.id
_entity.type
_entity.pdbx_description
1 polymer ?
#
loop_
_entity_poly.entity_id
_entity_poly.type
_entity_poly.pdbx_seq_one_letter_code
_entity_poly.pdbx_strand_id
1 'polypeptide(L)'
;NSVELFAERVENRAACAMAQCESLRYKLLGGLAVRRACYGVVRFIMENGAKGCEVVISGKLRAQRAKAMKFKDGYLISTGEPKKHYIDEAVRHVLMRQG
;
A
#
# COMPACT_ATOMS: atom_id res chain seq x y z
N ASN A 1 -20.11 -30.11 -14.98
CA ASN A 1 -19.10 -29.05 -14.81
C ASN A 1 -18.92 -28.74 -13.33
N SER A 2 -18.06 -29.49 -12.66
CA SER A 2 -17.58 -29.18 -11.30
C SER A 2 -16.27 -28.40 -11.41
N VAL A 3 -16.19 -27.26 -10.72
CA VAL A 3 -14.97 -26.44 -10.64
C VAL A 3 -14.34 -26.69 -9.28
N GLU A 4 -13.04 -26.99 -9.26
CA GLU A 4 -12.25 -27.15 -8.04
C GLU A 4 -11.44 -25.87 -7.77
N LEU A 5 -11.40 -25.43 -6.51
CA LEU A 5 -10.70 -24.22 -6.08
C LEU A 5 -9.56 -24.59 -5.13
N PHE A 6 -8.38 -24.05 -5.38
CA PHE A 6 -7.19 -24.22 -4.55
C PHE A 6 -6.73 -22.84 -4.05
N ALA A 7 -6.22 -22.79 -2.82
CA ALA A 7 -5.72 -21.57 -2.20
C ALA A 7 -4.37 -21.84 -1.54
N GLU A 8 -3.37 -21.05 -1.91
CA GLU A 8 -2.02 -21.14 -1.35
C GLU A 8 -1.68 -19.90 -0.54
N ARG A 9 -0.85 -20.10 0.49
CA ARG A 9 -0.40 -19.00 1.34
C ARG A 9 0.76 -18.27 0.66
N VAL A 10 0.67 -16.94 0.64
CA VAL A 10 1.80 -16.09 0.24
C VAL A 10 2.90 -16.17 1.29
N GLU A 11 4.10 -16.56 0.89
CA GLU A 11 5.26 -16.71 1.79
C GLU A 11 5.62 -15.39 2.49
N ASN A 12 5.91 -14.33 1.71
CA ASN A 12 6.20 -13.01 2.24
C ASN A 12 5.07 -12.01 1.93
N ARG A 13 4.14 -11.88 2.88
CA ARG A 13 3.04 -10.90 2.78
C ARG A 13 3.52 -9.45 2.74
N ALA A 14 4.67 -9.14 3.35
CA ALA A 14 5.19 -7.78 3.39
C ALA A 14 5.68 -7.29 2.03
N ALA A 15 6.17 -8.20 1.18
CA ALA A 15 6.60 -7.90 -0.18
C ALA A 15 5.44 -7.76 -1.18
N CYS A 16 4.23 -8.21 -0.83
CA CYS A 16 3.06 -8.13 -1.72
C CYS A 16 2.35 -6.77 -1.59
N ALA A 17 2.36 -5.96 -2.66
CA ALA A 17 1.75 -4.64 -2.66
C ALA A 17 0.24 -4.70 -2.41
N MET A 18 -0.47 -5.67 -3.01
CA MET A 18 -1.91 -5.83 -2.80
C MET A 18 -2.28 -6.07 -1.33
N ALA A 19 -1.53 -6.94 -0.65
CA ALA A 19 -1.78 -7.27 0.75
C ALA A 19 -1.55 -6.05 1.66
N GLN A 20 -0.53 -5.23 1.35
CA GLN A 20 -0.21 -4.03 2.10
C GLN A 20 -1.21 -2.90 1.84
N CYS A 21 -1.66 -2.72 0.60
CA CYS A 21 -2.71 -1.77 0.27
C CYS A 21 -4.03 -2.11 0.98
N GLU A 22 -4.39 -3.39 1.05
CA GLU A 22 -5.60 -3.80 1.77
C GLU A 22 -5.48 -3.57 3.28
N SER A 23 -4.31 -3.86 3.85
CA SER A 23 -3.99 -3.54 5.26
C SER A 23 -4.09 -2.04 5.54
N LEU A 24 -3.58 -1.20 4.64
CA LEU A 24 -3.68 0.26 4.76
C LEU A 24 -5.14 0.72 4.69
N ARG A 25 -5.93 0.18 3.76
CA ARG A 25 -7.38 0.44 3.66
C ARG A 25 -8.11 0.13 4.96
N TYR A 26 -7.87 -1.04 5.56
CA TYR A 26 -8.48 -1.41 6.84
C TYR A 26 -8.07 -0.47 7.98
N LYS A 27 -6.80 -0.08 8.06
CA LYS A 27 -6.33 0.89 9.07
C LYS A 27 -7.02 2.25 8.92
N LEU A 28 -7.20 2.72 7.69
CA LEU A 28 -7.87 3.99 7.40
C LEU A 28 -9.37 3.94 7.73
N LEU A 29 -10.05 2.84 7.38
CA LEU A 29 -11.45 2.63 7.74
C LEU A 29 -11.65 2.49 9.25
N GLY A 30 -10.67 1.91 9.95
CA GLY A 30 -10.64 1.82 11.42
C GLY A 30 -10.39 3.14 12.14
N GLY A 31 -10.34 4.28 11.43
CA GLY A 31 -10.19 5.60 12.02
C GLY A 31 -8.76 5.95 12.46
N LEU A 32 -7.76 5.14 12.07
CA LEU A 32 -6.38 5.46 12.37
C LEU A 32 -5.93 6.70 11.58
N ALA A 33 -5.24 7.62 12.25
CA ALA A 33 -4.74 8.83 11.60
C ALA A 33 -3.82 8.48 10.40
N VAL A 34 -4.01 9.19 9.28
CA VAL A 34 -3.36 8.90 7.99
C VAL A 34 -1.85 8.71 8.09
N ARG A 35 -1.14 9.64 8.75
CA ARG A 35 0.33 9.53 8.93
C ARG A 35 0.71 8.26 9.70
N ARG A 36 -0.02 7.95 10.77
CA ARG A 36 0.24 6.77 11.60
C ARG A 36 -0.02 5.48 10.81
N ALA A 37 -1.10 5.43 10.04
CA ALA A 37 -1.42 4.29 9.19
C ALA A 37 -0.32 4.03 8.14
N CYS A 38 0.11 5.08 7.42
CA CYS A 38 1.16 4.97 6.40
C CYS A 38 2.51 4.57 6.99
N TYR A 39 2.99 5.27 8.02
CA TYR A 39 4.28 4.94 8.63
C TYR A 39 4.28 3.53 9.22
N GLY A 40 3.16 3.06 9.76
CA GLY A 40 3.04 1.68 10.23
C GLY A 40 3.14 0.64 9.10
N VAL A 41 2.72 0.96 7.88
CA VAL A 41 2.86 0.07 6.72
C VAL A 41 4.27 0.15 6.13
N VAL A 42 4.82 1.36 5.94
CA VAL A 42 6.18 1.56 5.44
C VAL A 42 7.20 0.86 6.33
N ARG A 43 7.09 1.05 7.65
CA ARG A 43 7.97 0.40 8.63
C ARG A 43 7.87 -1.12 8.55
N PHE A 44 6.65 -1.66 8.48
CA PHE A 44 6.44 -3.10 8.34
C PHE A 44 7.11 -3.65 7.06
N ILE A 45 6.99 -2.96 5.93
CA ILE A 45 7.59 -3.39 4.66
C ILE A 45 9.12 -3.38 4.74
N MET A 46 9.70 -2.30 5.28
CA MET A 46 11.16 -2.16 5.40
C MET A 46 11.76 -3.16 6.41
N GLU A 47 11.09 -3.42 7.55
CA GLU A 47 11.52 -4.42 8.55
C GLU A 47 11.51 -5.85 7.99
N ASN A 48 10.67 -6.14 6.98
CA ASN A 48 10.62 -7.43 6.30
C ASN A 48 11.57 -7.54 5.10
N GLY A 49 12.58 -6.67 5.00
CA GLY A 49 13.70 -6.80 4.07
C GLY A 49 13.47 -6.19 2.67
N ALA A 50 12.48 -5.31 2.50
CA ALA A 50 12.33 -4.56 1.26
C ALA A 50 13.49 -3.57 1.06
N LYS A 51 13.96 -3.41 -0.18
CA LYS A 51 15.02 -2.43 -0.53
C LYS A 51 14.53 -0.98 -0.46
N GLY A 52 13.23 -0.77 -0.69
CA GLY A 52 12.57 0.50 -0.60
C GLY A 52 11.07 0.35 -0.81
N CYS A 53 10.33 1.37 -0.38
CA CYS A 53 8.87 1.40 -0.45
C CYS A 53 8.37 2.82 -0.65
N GLU A 54 7.30 2.96 -1.43
CA GLU A 54 6.54 4.19 -1.55
C GLU A 54 5.05 3.93 -1.29
N VAL A 55 4.47 4.69 -0.36
CA VAL A 55 3.03 4.71 -0.09
C VAL A 55 2.50 6.10 -0.41
N VAL A 56 1.53 6.16 -1.33
CA VAL A 56 0.86 7.40 -1.71
C VAL A 56 -0.61 7.33 -1.31
N ILE A 57 -1.06 8.33 -0.56
CA ILE A 57 -2.49 8.55 -0.30
C ILE A 57 -2.90 9.86 -0.94
N SER A 58 -3.97 9.82 -1.72
CA SER A 58 -4.57 10.98 -2.35
C SER A 58 -6.06 11.06 -2.04
N GLY A 59 -6.58 12.29 -1.94
CA GLY A 59 -8.00 12.54 -1.70
C GLY A 59 -8.25 13.68 -0.72
N LYS A 60 -9.48 13.76 -0.22
CA LYS A 60 -9.90 14.75 0.79
C LYS A 60 -9.47 14.29 2.18
N LEU A 61 -8.28 14.70 2.60
CA LEU A 61 -7.68 14.25 3.86
C LEU A 61 -8.27 14.95 5.08
N ARG A 62 -8.02 16.26 5.21
CA ARG A 62 -8.50 17.08 6.33
C ARG A 62 -9.47 18.19 5.89
N ALA A 63 -9.40 18.58 4.63
CA ALA A 63 -10.15 19.69 4.05
C ALA A 63 -10.90 19.23 2.79
N GLN A 64 -11.82 20.07 2.31
CA GLN A 64 -12.61 19.79 1.11
C GLN A 64 -11.78 19.72 -0.19
N ARG A 65 -10.59 20.33 -0.20
CA ARG A 65 -9.66 20.26 -1.32
C ARG A 65 -8.83 18.99 -1.24
N ALA A 66 -8.67 18.31 -2.38
CA ALA A 66 -7.82 17.14 -2.50
C ALA A 66 -6.35 17.48 -2.22
N LYS A 67 -5.66 16.56 -1.55
CA LYS A 67 -4.23 16.61 -1.28
C LYS A 67 -3.63 15.21 -1.44
N ALA A 68 -2.39 15.15 -1.91
CA ALA A 68 -1.60 13.93 -1.94
C ALA A 68 -0.52 13.96 -0.86
N MET A 69 -0.36 12.86 -0.15
CA MET A 69 0.73 12.63 0.80
C MET A 69 1.54 11.43 0.29
N LYS A 70 2.84 11.64 0.11
CA LYS A 70 3.79 10.61 -0.31
C LYS A 70 4.69 10.28 0.87
N PHE A 71 4.79 9.00 1.19
CA PHE A 71 5.67 8.45 2.22
C PHE A 71 6.63 7.50 1.51
N LYS A 72 7.93 7.83 1.52
CA LYS A 72 8.96 7.04 0.86
C LYS A 72 10.03 6.64 1.88
N ASP A 73 10.59 5.46 1.70
CA ASP A 73 11.77 5.00 2.44
C ASP A 73 12.60 4.06 1.57
N GLY A 74 13.92 4.07 1.76
CA GLY A 74 14.87 3.25 1.00
C GLY A 74 15.00 3.61 -0.50
N TYR A 75 15.38 2.62 -1.30
CA TYR A 75 15.71 2.78 -2.72
C TYR A 75 14.54 2.40 -3.63
N LEU A 76 14.18 3.29 -4.57
CA LEU A 76 13.10 3.08 -5.53
C LEU A 76 13.52 3.45 -6.96
N ILE A 77 13.30 2.54 -7.90
CA ILE A 77 13.59 2.75 -9.33
C ILE A 77 12.41 3.46 -9.98
N SER A 78 12.62 4.66 -10.51
CA SER A 78 11.51 5.45 -11.05
C SER A 78 11.26 5.22 -12.55
N THR A 79 12.26 4.81 -13.32
CA THR A 79 12.21 4.77 -14.79
C THR A 79 12.93 3.55 -15.37
N GLY A 80 12.63 3.23 -16.63
CA GLY A 80 13.25 2.14 -17.40
C GLY A 80 12.56 0.78 -17.22
N GLU A 81 13.06 -0.23 -17.94
CA GLU A 81 12.56 -1.60 -17.87
C GLU A 81 12.69 -2.26 -16.47
N PRO A 82 13.76 -1.99 -15.67
CA PRO A 82 13.88 -2.54 -14.32
C PRO A 82 12.68 -2.20 -13.42
N LYS A 83 11.97 -1.10 -13.70
CA LYS A 83 10.75 -0.75 -12.96
C LYS A 83 9.72 -1.89 -12.96
N LYS A 84 9.47 -2.52 -14.11
CA LYS A 84 8.42 -3.55 -14.25
C LYS A 84 8.76 -4.85 -13.54
N HIS A 85 10.05 -5.15 -13.39
CA HIS A 85 10.52 -6.39 -12.78
C HIS A 85 10.73 -6.29 -11.28
N TYR A 86 11.14 -5.12 -10.78
CA TYR A 86 11.53 -4.95 -9.37
C TYR A 86 10.49 -4.23 -8.52
N ILE A 87 9.47 -3.60 -9.13
CA ILE A 87 8.44 -2.86 -8.41
C ILE A 87 7.10 -3.56 -8.58
N ASP A 88 6.52 -3.94 -7.44
CA ASP A 88 5.11 -4.33 -7.35
C ASP A 88 4.28 -3.09 -6.99
N GLU A 89 3.25 -2.79 -7.79
CA GLU A 89 2.38 -1.63 -7.60
C GLU A 89 0.92 -2.10 -7.40
N ALA A 90 0.25 -1.54 -6.38
CA ALA A 90 -1.16 -1.79 -6.15
C ALA A 90 -1.89 -0.51 -5.73
N VAL A 91 -3.15 -0.39 -6.18
CA VAL A 91 -4.03 0.75 -5.87
C VAL A 91 -5.32 0.23 -5.24
N ARG A 92 -5.82 0.94 -4.23
CA ARG A 92 -7.11 0.67 -3.59
C ARG A 92 -7.86 1.97 -3.36
N HIS A 93 -9.18 1.89 -3.49
CA HIS A 93 -10.09 2.98 -3.14
C HIS A 93 -10.66 2.74 -1.74
N VAL A 94 -10.77 3.83 -0.98
CA VAL A 94 -11.29 3.80 0.39
C VAL A 94 -12.46 4.76 0.46
N LEU A 95 -13.64 4.24 0.78
CA LEU A 95 -14.82 5.05 0.99
C LEU A 95 -14.76 5.67 2.38
N MET A 96 -14.57 6.99 2.46
CA MET A 96 -14.65 7.73 3.72
C MET A 96 -15.91 8.59 3.72
N ARG A 97 -16.30 9.08 4.90
CA ARG A 97 -17.49 9.96 5.03
C ARG A 97 -17.42 11.22 4.15
N GLN A 98 -16.21 11.70 3.83
CA GLN A 98 -16.01 12.89 3.00
C GLN A 98 -16.05 12.61 1.48
N GLY A 99 -16.19 11.34 1.09
CA GLY A 99 -16.02 10.83 -0.27
C GLY A 99 -15.05 9.66 -0.30
#